data_AF-G9EL82-F1
#
_entry.id   AF-G9EL82-F1
#
_cell.length_a   1.000
_cell.length_b   1.000
_cell.length_c   1.000
_cell.angle_alpha   90.00
_cell.angle_beta   90.00
_cell.angle_gamma   90.00
#
_symmetry.space_group_name_H-M   'P 1'
#
loop_
_entity.id
_entity.type
_entity.pdbx_description
1 polymer ?
#
loop_
_entity_poly.entity_id
_entity_poly.type
_entity_poly.pdbx_seq_one_letter_code
_entity_poly.pdbx_strand_id
1 'polypeptide(L)'
;MKQIKLNENLYLQPHENGIIIHLPDDQSLKIDEKELFIDLLYEIKKSGMHGKEEIYKQLFFKHDISEDEFDEVFQILIDNNIVKFKTEFTHTLSDKELIKFDRQIGYDLELM
;
A
#
# COMPACT_ATOMS: atom_id res chain seq x y z
N MET A 1 -6.96 -15.63 -0.19
CA MET A 1 -5.75 -14.91 0.25
C MET A 1 -5.53 -13.76 -0.73
N LYS A 2 -5.47 -12.50 -0.26
CA LYS A 2 -5.29 -11.34 -1.16
C LYS A 2 -3.80 -11.19 -1.48
N GLN A 3 -3.44 -11.20 -2.76
CA GLN A 3 -2.07 -10.92 -3.17
C GLN A 3 -1.77 -9.43 -2.94
N ILE A 4 -0.54 -9.14 -2.53
CA ILE A 4 -0.06 -7.81 -2.18
C ILE A 4 1.05 -7.45 -3.16
N LYS A 5 1.00 -6.24 -3.71
CA LYS A 5 2.02 -5.72 -4.63
C LYS A 5 2.37 -4.28 -4.28
N LEU A 6 3.58 -3.88 -4.62
CA LEU A 6 3.95 -2.48 -4.63
C LEU A 6 3.23 -1.75 -5.78
N ASN A 7 2.94 -0.47 -5.57
CA ASN A 7 2.43 0.40 -6.63
C ASN A 7 3.48 0.58 -7.73
N GLU A 8 2.99 0.75 -8.96
CA GLU A 8 3.82 1.05 -10.10
C GLU A 8 4.27 2.52 -10.00
N ASN A 9 5.52 2.81 -10.36
CA ASN A 9 6.13 4.15 -10.32
C ASN A 9 6.58 4.68 -8.95
N LEU A 10 6.85 3.81 -7.97
CA LEU A 10 7.54 4.23 -6.75
C LEU A 10 9.02 4.52 -7.04
N TYR A 11 9.52 5.68 -6.60
CA TYR A 11 10.94 6.02 -6.67
C TYR A 11 11.51 6.24 -5.26
N LEU A 12 12.60 5.54 -4.97
CA LEU A 12 13.27 5.58 -3.68
C LEU A 12 14.51 6.47 -3.77
N GLN A 13 14.55 7.52 -2.96
CA GLN A 13 15.69 8.42 -2.86
C GLN A 13 16.33 8.33 -1.46
N PRO A 14 17.65 8.06 -1.36
CA PRO A 14 18.35 8.13 -0.07
C PRO A 14 18.32 9.55 0.50
N HIS A 15 18.08 9.71 1.80
CA HIS A 15 18.11 11.01 2.47
C HIS A 15 18.74 10.89 3.86
N GLU A 16 19.97 11.37 4.04
CA GLU A 16 20.72 11.39 5.32
C GLU A 16 20.58 10.10 6.17
N ASN A 17 19.62 10.07 7.10
CA ASN A 17 19.36 8.94 7.99
C ASN A 17 18.19 8.03 7.57
N GLY A 18 17.56 8.32 6.43
CA GLY A 18 16.29 7.77 6.00
C GLY A 18 16.17 7.55 4.49
N ILE A 19 14.94 7.41 4.03
CA ILE A 19 14.55 7.36 2.62
C ILE A 19 13.39 8.31 2.35
N ILE A 20 13.35 8.84 1.14
CA ILE A 20 12.17 9.51 0.58
C ILE A 20 11.57 8.57 -0.45
N ILE A 21 10.28 8.25 -0.28
CA ILE A 21 9.49 7.50 -1.24
C ILE A 21 8.66 8.50 -2.02
N HIS A 22 8.97 8.66 -3.31
CA HIS A 22 8.17 9.46 -4.23
C HIS A 22 7.00 8.62 -4.75
N LEU A 23 5.80 9.14 -4.58
CA LEU A 23 4.53 8.52 -4.94
C LEU A 23 4.03 9.04 -6.30
N PRO A 24 3.13 8.31 -6.99
CA PRO A 24 2.67 8.68 -8.33
C PRO A 24 1.86 9.98 -8.42
N ASP A 25 1.40 10.51 -7.29
CA ASP A 25 0.58 11.72 -7.16
C ASP A 25 1.39 12.95 -6.72
N ASP A 26 2.70 12.96 -7.03
CA ASP A 26 3.67 13.99 -6.65
C ASP A 26 3.83 14.17 -5.13
N GLN A 27 3.29 13.25 -4.32
CA GLN A 27 3.54 13.20 -2.89
C GLN A 27 4.88 12.51 -2.59
N SER A 28 5.50 12.90 -1.49
CA SER A 28 6.75 12.32 -1.01
C SER A 28 6.61 11.94 0.45
N LEU A 29 6.83 10.67 0.77
CA LEU A 29 6.86 10.18 2.14
C LEU A 29 8.31 10.10 2.62
N LYS A 30 8.65 10.89 3.63
CA LYS A 30 9.95 10.80 4.30
C LYS A 30 9.87 9.79 5.43
N ILE A 31 10.85 8.89 5.47
CA ILE A 31 10.93 7.82 6.45
C ILE A 31 12.31 7.85 7.07
N ASP A 32 12.37 8.07 8.38
CA ASP A 32 13.63 8.14 9.13
C ASP A 32 14.17 6.73 9.48
N GLU A 33 13.31 5.70 9.54
CA GLU A 33 13.71 4.30 9.79
C GLU A 33 13.98 3.53 8.48
N LYS A 34 15.17 3.76 7.92
CA LYS A 34 15.57 3.26 6.61
C LYS A 34 15.55 1.73 6.47
N GLU A 35 16.09 0.99 7.44
CA GLU A 35 16.34 -0.45 7.26
C GLU A 35 15.05 -1.27 7.26
N LEU A 36 14.19 -1.03 8.25
CA LEU A 36 12.91 -1.72 8.37
C LEU A 36 12.02 -1.50 7.14
N PHE A 37 11.89 -0.24 6.70
CA PHE A 37 11.05 0.08 5.54
C PHE A 37 11.62 -0.48 4.23
N ILE A 38 12.93 -0.45 4.02
CA ILE A 38 13.54 -1.05 2.83
C ILE A 38 13.30 -2.56 2.79
N ASP A 39 13.51 -3.24 3.93
CA ASP A 39 13.29 -4.68 4.02
C ASP A 39 11.81 -5.02 3.83
N LEU A 40 10.90 -4.22 4.36
CA LEU A 40 9.46 -4.39 4.13
C LEU A 40 9.09 -4.24 2.65
N LEU A 41 9.57 -3.21 1.97
CA LEU A 41 9.35 -3.05 0.52
C LEU A 41 9.93 -4.23 -0.27
N TYR A 42 11.10 -4.73 0.14
CA TYR A 42 11.74 -5.89 -0.46
C TYR A 42 10.91 -7.17 -0.27
N GLU A 43 10.45 -7.44 0.94
CA GLU A 43 9.64 -8.62 1.25
C GLU A 43 8.24 -8.53 0.62
N ILE A 44 7.65 -7.34 0.50
CA ILE A 44 6.40 -7.18 -0.28
C ILE A 44 6.65 -7.52 -1.75
N LYS A 45 7.77 -7.07 -2.34
CA LYS A 45 8.11 -7.37 -3.74
C LYS A 45 8.38 -8.86 -3.96
N LYS A 46 9.02 -9.53 -3.02
CA LYS A 46 9.42 -10.94 -3.11
C LYS A 46 8.29 -11.90 -2.73
N SER A 47 7.62 -11.61 -1.62
CA SER A 47 6.73 -12.53 -0.89
C SER A 47 5.28 -12.05 -0.87
N GLY A 48 4.96 -10.86 -1.40
CA GLY A 48 3.60 -10.31 -1.41
C GLY A 48 2.56 -11.17 -2.15
N MET A 49 3.00 -12.07 -3.03
CA MET A 49 2.13 -13.10 -3.61
C MET A 49 1.53 -14.07 -2.58
N HIS A 50 2.20 -14.26 -1.45
CA HIS A 50 1.80 -15.15 -0.36
C HIS A 50 1.00 -14.44 0.74
N GLY A 51 0.80 -13.12 0.62
CA GLY A 51 -0.03 -12.34 1.53
C GLY A 51 0.72 -11.75 2.73
N LYS A 52 -0.02 -11.03 3.58
CA LYS A 52 0.51 -10.20 4.68
C LYS A 52 1.25 -11.03 5.73
N GLU A 53 0.71 -12.19 6.10
CA GLU A 53 1.29 -13.08 7.11
C GLU A 53 2.70 -13.57 6.75
N GLU A 54 2.94 -13.86 5.46
CA GLU A 54 4.27 -14.30 5.02
C GLU A 54 5.26 -13.14 5.04
N ILE A 55 4.84 -11.93 4.65
CA ILE A 55 5.67 -10.73 4.75
C ILE A 55 6.08 -10.49 6.21
N TYR A 56 5.13 -10.56 7.15
CA TYR A 56 5.39 -10.40 8.58
C TYR A 56 6.40 -11.43 9.09
N LYS A 57 6.21 -12.72 8.77
CA LYS A 57 7.14 -13.78 9.17
C LYS A 57 8.57 -13.51 8.70
N GLN A 58 8.74 -13.13 7.43
CA GLN A 58 10.07 -12.86 6.87
C GLN A 58 10.74 -11.63 7.51
N LEU A 59 9.97 -10.62 7.86
CA LEU A 59 10.46 -9.43 8.59
C LEU A 59 10.83 -9.75 10.03
N PHE A 60 9.99 -10.49 10.76
CA PHE A 60 10.24 -10.90 12.13
C PHE A 60 11.53 -11.72 12.29
N PHE A 61 11.91 -12.50 11.27
CA PHE A 61 13.20 -13.22 11.30
C PHE A 61 14.42 -12.31 11.23
N LYS A 62 14.28 -11.09 10.71
CA LYS A 62 15.38 -10.13 10.49
C LYS A 62 15.35 -8.97 11.48
N HIS A 63 14.18 -8.62 11.99
CA HIS A 63 13.92 -7.48 12.86
C HIS A 63 13.13 -7.92 14.09
N ASP A 64 13.47 -7.38 15.25
CA ASP A 64 12.72 -7.60 16.49
C ASP A 64 11.53 -6.63 16.57
N ILE A 65 10.55 -6.82 15.68
CA ILE A 65 9.33 -6.01 15.62
C ILE A 65 8.13 -6.81 16.14
N SER A 66 7.23 -6.16 16.85
CA SER A 66 5.94 -6.74 17.22
C SER A 66 4.97 -6.76 16.04
N GLU A 67 3.91 -7.57 16.18
CA GLU A 67 2.82 -7.62 15.19
C GLU A 67 2.07 -6.28 15.09
N ASP A 68 1.90 -5.59 16.22
CA ASP A 68 1.25 -4.27 16.27
C ASP A 68 2.09 -3.21 15.53
N GLU A 69 3.41 -3.16 15.76
CA GLU A 69 4.32 -2.25 15.06
C GLU A 69 4.37 -2.56 13.55
N PHE A 70 4.41 -3.84 13.18
CA PHE A 70 4.32 -4.24 11.78
C PHE A 70 3.01 -3.75 11.15
N ASP A 71 1.88 -3.90 11.84
CA ASP A 71 0.58 -3.49 11.35
C ASP A 71 0.47 -1.98 11.17
N GLU A 72 1.02 -1.19 12.10
CA GLU A 72 1.11 0.27 11.98
C GLU A 72 1.94 0.68 10.74
N VAL A 73 3.13 0.12 10.58
CA VAL A 73 4.02 0.40 9.45
C VAL A 73 3.39 -0.04 8.13
N PHE A 74 2.75 -1.21 8.12
CA PHE A 74 2.07 -1.74 6.94
C PHE A 74 0.87 -0.88 6.56
N GLN A 75 0.14 -0.36 7.54
CA GLN A 75 -0.99 0.55 7.32
C GLN A 75 -0.53 1.87 6.69
N ILE A 76 0.61 2.43 7.13
CA ILE A 76 1.21 3.62 6.49
C ILE A 76 1.45 3.36 4.99
N LEU A 77 1.93 2.18 4.61
CA LEU A 77 2.14 1.84 3.20
C LEU A 77 0.83 1.74 2.40
N ILE A 78 -0.26 1.30 3.02
CA ILE A 78 -1.58 1.24 2.38
C ILE A 78 -2.15 2.65 2.23
N ASP A 79 -2.12 3.45 3.29
CA ASP A 79 -2.69 4.80 3.33
C ASP A 79 -2.00 5.75 2.34
N ASN A 80 -0.70 5.57 2.15
CA ASN A 80 0.10 6.32 1.17
C ASN A 80 0.07 5.69 -0.23
N ASN A 81 -0.80 4.71 -0.47
CA ASN A 81 -0.95 4.04 -1.78
C ASN A 81 0.36 3.45 -2.31
N ILE A 82 1.29 3.08 -1.41
CA ILE A 82 2.56 2.41 -1.73
C ILE A 82 2.31 0.94 -2.01
N VAL A 83 1.33 0.35 -1.32
CA VAL A 83 0.93 -1.05 -1.45
C VAL A 83 -0.48 -1.14 -2.01
N LYS A 84 -0.65 -2.00 -3.02
CA LYS A 84 -1.93 -2.34 -3.62
C LYS A 84 -2.26 -3.80 -3.40
N PHE A 85 -3.48 -4.07 -2.98
CA PHE A 85 -4.02 -5.42 -2.98
C PHE A 85 -4.48 -5.75 -4.39
N LYS A 86 -4.01 -6.87 -4.93
CA LYS A 86 -4.53 -7.39 -6.20
C LYS A 86 -5.95 -7.89 -5.92
N THR A 87 -6.93 -7.05 -6.20
CA THR A 87 -8.32 -7.44 -6.30
C THR A 87 -8.54 -8.05 -7.69
N GLU A 88 -9.32 -9.13 -7.78
CA GLU A 88 -9.63 -9.80 -9.06
C GLU A 88 -10.59 -9.00 -9.96
N PHE A 89 -10.84 -7.73 -9.64
CA PHE A 89 -11.75 -6.88 -10.42
C PHE A 89 -10.99 -6.09 -11.48
N THR A 90 -10.82 -6.72 -12.64
CA THR A 90 -10.37 -6.09 -13.89
C THR A 90 -11.52 -5.48 -14.70
N HIS A 91 -12.65 -5.17 -14.08
CA HIS A 91 -13.66 -4.33 -14.70
C HIS A 91 -13.44 -2.90 -14.22
N THR A 92 -12.65 -2.13 -14.97
CA THR A 92 -12.87 -0.68 -15.02
C THR A 92 -14.35 -0.49 -15.28
N LEU A 93 -15.07 0.19 -14.36
CA LEU A 93 -16.47 0.53 -14.57
C LEU A 93 -16.57 1.17 -15.96
N SER A 94 -17.37 0.57 -16.84
CA SER A 94 -17.63 1.19 -18.14
C SER A 94 -18.29 2.56 -17.92
N ASP A 95 -18.18 3.50 -18.86
CA ASP A 95 -18.82 4.82 -18.74
C ASP A 95 -20.32 4.73 -18.39
N LYS A 96 -20.98 3.64 -18.80
CA LYS A 96 -22.38 3.36 -18.45
C LYS A 96 -22.59 2.97 -16.98
N GLU A 97 -21.63 2.32 -16.34
CA GLU A 97 -21.69 1.92 -14.94
C GLU A 97 -21.32 3.09 -14.01
N LEU A 98 -20.36 3.93 -14.41
CA LEU A 98 -20.05 5.19 -13.71
C LEU A 98 -21.30 6.08 -13.58
N ILE A 99 -22.07 6.25 -14.67
CA ILE A 99 -23.31 7.06 -14.68
C ILE A 99 -24.40 6.49 -13.76
N LYS A 100 -24.44 5.16 -13.54
CA LYS A 100 -25.41 4.56 -12.60
C LYS A 100 -25.04 4.84 -11.14
N PHE A 101 -23.76 4.78 -10.80
CA PHE A 101 -23.29 5.07 -9.44
C PHE A 101 -23.37 6.57 -9.10
N ASP A 102 -23.10 7.46 -10.08
CA ASP A 102 -23.22 8.91 -9.90
C ASP A 102 -24.64 9.33 -9.48
N ARG A 103 -25.68 8.71 -10.08
CA ARG A 103 -27.08 8.92 -9.67
C ARG A 103 -27.42 8.38 -8.29
N GLN A 104 -26.70 7.36 -7.81
CA GLN A 104 -26.98 6.71 -6.53
C GLN A 104 -26.37 7.51 -5.37
N ILE A 105 -25.19 8.10 -5.57
CA ILE A 105 -24.54 9.00 -4.60
C ILE A 105 -25.31 10.32 -4.47
N GLY A 106 -25.84 10.87 -5.57
CA GLY A 106 -26.65 12.08 -5.54
C GLY A 106 -28.00 11.91 -4.80
N TYR A 107 -28.62 10.73 -4.89
CA TYR A 107 -29.93 10.48 -4.26
C TYR A 107 -29.87 10.33 -2.74
N ASP A 108 -28.77 9.81 -2.18
CA ASP A 108 -28.58 9.69 -0.73
C ASP A 108 -28.22 11.03 -0.05
N LEU A 109 -27.66 11.99 -0.80
CA LEU A 109 -27.32 13.33 -0.31
C LEU A 109 -28.52 14.31 -0.29
N GLU A 110 -29.58 14.04 -1.06
CA GLU A 110 -30.82 14.85 -1.06
C GLU A 110 -31.89 14.35 -0.06
N LEU A 111 -31.64 13.24 0.64
CA LEU A 111 -32.56 12.65 1.63
C LEU A 111 -32.11 12.83 3.10
N MET A 112 -31.05 13.61 3.35
CA MET A 112 -30.67 14.13 4.68
C MET A 112 -31.14 15.57 4.87
#